data_AF-K2BHN2-F1
#
_entry.id   AF-K2BHN2-F1
#
_cell.length_a   1.000
_cell.length_b   1.000
_cell.length_c   1.000
_cell.angle_alpha   90.00
_cell.angle_beta   90.00
_cell.angle_gamma   90.00
#
_symmetry.space_group_name_H-M   'P 1'
#
loop_
_entity.id
_entity.type
_entity.pdbx_description
1 polymer ?
#
loop_
_entity_poly.entity_id
_entity_poly.type
_entity_poly.pdbx_seq_one_letter_code
_entity_poly.pdbx_strand_id
1 'polypeptide(L)'
;MAKIKTNEHAEELLEKALDKIFAKKAESALKDLKEAYAIDRHNPKTVSALALCYMMIGDRPKAIEMYKKSIELTPEDTRQYYYLGRLYIEENKQVEAMSIFSTGIYKCKEKLKVKPDIDTYIDLAKIHAFQNQHEESVLTLFKALRLDEGNYETYRMLTEEYFNLALYRESIIEAEKAIKLNDKDHEAFLYAGLSYHKLNIMTRALEFFSKSLALNPAQPELKSLHDKIIELKSQNGPTVEEIIYFSKQTDRHRGTVKWFNDENGIGYIKLHDGGSEVFVHYLAINKDGYQSLYEGDEVEFSIDTAPTGRIAVRIDVL
;
A
#
# COMPACT_ATOMS: atom_id res chain seq x y z
N MET A 1 -43.63 -17.75 -17.40
CA MET A 1 -43.77 -17.88 -15.93
C MET A 1 -42.76 -18.87 -15.33
N ALA A 2 -42.65 -20.12 -15.81
CA ALA A 2 -41.67 -21.09 -15.27
C ALA A 2 -40.21 -20.60 -15.37
N LYS A 3 -39.75 -20.16 -16.55
CA LYS A 3 -38.39 -19.62 -16.78
C LYS A 3 -38.05 -18.37 -15.96
N ILE A 4 -39.07 -17.58 -15.60
CA ILE A 4 -38.90 -16.37 -14.77
C ILE A 4 -38.65 -16.80 -13.31
N LYS A 5 -39.46 -17.74 -12.79
CA LYS A 5 -39.26 -18.32 -11.46
C LYS A 5 -37.93 -19.08 -11.32
N THR A 6 -37.45 -19.72 -12.38
CA THR A 6 -36.14 -20.41 -12.35
C THR A 6 -34.99 -19.41 -12.26
N ASN A 7 -35.09 -18.26 -12.94
CA ASN A 7 -34.07 -17.21 -12.87
C ASN A 7 -34.08 -16.48 -11.51
N GLU A 8 -35.26 -16.19 -10.95
CA GLU A 8 -35.38 -15.62 -9.59
C GLU A 8 -34.70 -16.53 -8.55
N HIS A 9 -34.90 -17.84 -8.65
CA HIS A 9 -34.26 -18.79 -7.75
C HIS A 9 -32.73 -18.82 -7.87
N ALA A 10 -32.19 -18.70 -9.09
CA ALA A 10 -30.74 -18.63 -9.31
C ALA A 10 -30.15 -17.33 -8.72
N GLU A 11 -30.88 -16.22 -8.77
CA GLU A 11 -30.48 -14.96 -8.15
C GLU A 11 -30.47 -15.05 -6.62
N GLU A 12 -31.51 -15.64 -6.00
CA GLU A 12 -31.53 -15.88 -4.56
C GLU A 12 -30.34 -16.73 -4.08
N LEU A 13 -30.02 -17.79 -4.82
CA LEU A 13 -28.87 -18.65 -4.53
C LEU A 13 -27.54 -17.89 -4.66
N LEU A 14 -27.42 -17.01 -5.66
CA LEU A 14 -26.26 -16.16 -5.84
C LEU A 14 -26.10 -15.17 -4.68
N GLU A 15 -27.16 -14.47 -4.28
CA GLU A 15 -27.12 -13.51 -3.16
C GLU A 15 -26.69 -14.19 -1.86
N LYS A 16 -27.31 -15.33 -1.54
CA LYS A 16 -26.95 -16.14 -0.38
C LYS A 16 -25.50 -16.62 -0.42
N ALA A 17 -24.99 -16.96 -1.61
CA ALA A 17 -23.61 -17.35 -1.77
C ALA A 17 -22.63 -16.17 -1.56
N LEU A 18 -22.98 -14.98 -2.05
CA LEU A 18 -22.18 -13.77 -1.85
C LEU A 18 -22.07 -13.43 -0.36
N ASP A 19 -23.18 -13.51 0.40
CA ASP A 19 -23.16 -13.32 1.85
C ASP A 19 -22.21 -14.29 2.56
N LYS A 20 -22.19 -15.56 2.11
CA LYS A 20 -21.27 -16.58 2.63
C LYS A 20 -19.81 -16.29 2.27
N ILE A 21 -19.55 -15.78 1.07
CA ILE A 21 -18.21 -15.34 0.63
C ILE A 21 -17.73 -14.18 1.51
N PHE A 22 -18.57 -13.17 1.74
CA PHE A 22 -18.26 -12.06 2.67
C PHE A 22 -17.98 -12.56 4.09
N ALA A 23 -18.69 -13.59 4.54
CA ALA A 23 -18.44 -14.27 5.81
C ALA A 23 -17.24 -15.24 5.80
N LYS A 24 -16.43 -15.26 4.72
CA LYS A 24 -15.27 -16.15 4.51
C LYS A 24 -15.60 -17.66 4.57
N LYS A 25 -16.81 -18.06 4.21
CA LYS A 25 -17.30 -19.46 4.19
C LYS A 25 -17.39 -20.00 2.76
N ALA A 26 -16.25 -20.05 2.08
CA ALA A 26 -16.20 -20.34 0.64
C ALA A 26 -16.75 -21.73 0.28
N GLU A 27 -16.46 -22.78 1.04
CA GLU A 27 -16.95 -24.14 0.77
C GLU A 27 -18.48 -24.23 0.81
N SER A 28 -19.10 -23.47 1.73
CA SER A 28 -20.56 -23.40 1.85
C SER A 28 -21.19 -22.56 0.73
N ALA A 29 -20.49 -21.52 0.26
CA ALA A 29 -20.92 -20.71 -0.88
C ALA A 29 -20.87 -21.51 -2.19
N LEU A 30 -19.86 -22.37 -2.34
CA LEU A 30 -19.66 -23.17 -3.54
C LEU A 30 -20.86 -24.06 -3.90
N LYS A 31 -21.55 -24.61 -2.89
CA LYS A 31 -22.75 -25.43 -3.12
C LYS A 31 -23.86 -24.63 -3.79
N ASP A 32 -24.20 -23.48 -3.21
CA ASP A 32 -25.27 -22.61 -3.70
C ASP A 32 -24.91 -22.04 -5.08
N LEU A 33 -23.64 -21.68 -5.31
CA LEU A 33 -23.16 -21.20 -6.61
C LEU A 33 -23.20 -22.27 -7.71
N LYS A 34 -22.88 -23.53 -7.39
CA LYS A 34 -22.99 -24.63 -8.35
C LYS A 34 -24.43 -24.88 -8.76
N GLU A 35 -25.37 -24.75 -7.82
CA GLU A 35 -26.80 -24.87 -8.10
C GLU A 35 -27.30 -23.70 -8.95
N ALA A 36 -26.95 -22.46 -8.58
CA ALA A 36 -27.24 -21.27 -9.38
C ALA A 36 -26.69 -21.38 -10.82
N TYR A 37 -25.46 -21.89 -10.96
CA TYR A 37 -24.82 -22.10 -12.26
C TYR A 37 -25.46 -23.24 -13.06
N ALA A 38 -25.97 -24.28 -12.40
CA ALA A 38 -26.70 -25.35 -13.08
C ALA A 38 -28.02 -24.84 -13.69
N ILE A 39 -28.65 -23.87 -13.02
CA ILE A 39 -29.87 -23.20 -13.49
C ILE A 39 -29.56 -22.24 -14.65
N ASP A 40 -28.57 -21.35 -14.48
CA ASP A 40 -28.14 -20.41 -15.52
C ASP A 40 -26.62 -20.37 -15.66
N ARG A 41 -26.14 -21.04 -16.70
CA ARG A 41 -24.71 -21.14 -17.04
C ARG A 41 -24.14 -19.89 -17.70
N HIS A 42 -24.98 -18.93 -18.09
CA HIS A 42 -24.58 -17.71 -18.79
C HIS A 42 -24.77 -16.46 -17.93
N ASN A 43 -25.18 -16.60 -16.66
CA ASN A 43 -25.22 -15.49 -15.71
C ASN A 43 -23.78 -15.07 -15.35
N PRO A 44 -23.32 -13.87 -15.77
CA PRO A 44 -21.94 -13.45 -15.56
C PRO A 44 -21.60 -13.33 -14.07
N LYS A 45 -22.53 -12.84 -13.25
CA LYS A 45 -22.31 -12.65 -11.81
C LYS A 45 -22.07 -13.98 -11.10
N THR A 46 -22.84 -15.02 -11.45
CA THR A 46 -22.65 -16.37 -10.90
C THR A 46 -21.31 -16.96 -11.32
N VAL A 47 -20.91 -16.76 -12.57
CA VAL A 47 -19.61 -17.25 -13.07
C VAL A 47 -18.44 -16.52 -12.39
N SER A 48 -18.50 -15.20 -12.24
CA SER A 48 -17.48 -14.44 -11.50
C SER A 48 -17.42 -14.84 -10.03
N ALA A 49 -18.57 -15.04 -9.38
CA ALA A 49 -18.64 -15.50 -7.99
C ALA A 49 -18.06 -16.92 -7.82
N LEU A 50 -18.31 -17.83 -8.77
CA LEU A 50 -17.67 -19.14 -8.81
C LEU A 50 -16.15 -19.04 -8.94
N ALA A 51 -15.65 -18.17 -9.82
CA ALA A 51 -14.21 -17.97 -9.99
C ALA A 51 -13.54 -17.52 -8.68
N LEU A 52 -14.12 -16.52 -8.01
CA LEU A 52 -13.67 -16.06 -6.70
C LEU A 52 -13.77 -17.16 -5.63
N CYS A 53 -14.87 -17.90 -5.61
CA CYS A 53 -15.09 -18.97 -4.63
C CYS A 53 -14.07 -20.11 -4.79
N TYR A 54 -13.78 -20.54 -6.03
CA TYR A 54 -12.75 -21.53 -6.28
C TYR A 54 -11.35 -21.03 -5.94
N MET A 55 -11.08 -19.75 -6.17
CA MET A 55 -9.83 -19.11 -5.76
C MET A 55 -9.65 -19.15 -4.23
N MET A 56 -10.69 -18.80 -3.46
CA MET A 56 -10.66 -18.86 -1.99
C MET A 56 -10.44 -20.27 -1.43
N ILE A 57 -10.97 -21.28 -2.11
CA ILE A 57 -10.82 -22.71 -1.73
C ILE A 57 -9.45 -23.26 -2.17
N GLY A 58 -8.76 -22.58 -3.09
CA GLY A 58 -7.50 -23.05 -3.67
C GLY A 58 -7.65 -24.01 -4.84
N ASP A 59 -8.85 -24.18 -5.40
CA ASP A 59 -9.07 -24.94 -6.65
C ASP A 59 -8.72 -24.07 -7.87
N ARG A 60 -7.42 -23.83 -8.04
CA ARG A 60 -6.87 -22.93 -9.06
C ARG A 60 -7.30 -23.31 -10.49
N PRO A 61 -7.31 -24.60 -10.91
CA PRO A 61 -7.74 -24.96 -12.27
C PRO A 61 -9.18 -24.54 -12.56
N LYS A 62 -10.11 -24.77 -11.63
CA LYS A 62 -11.51 -24.34 -11.80
C LYS A 62 -11.67 -22.83 -11.71
N ALA A 63 -10.90 -22.15 -10.86
CA ALA A 63 -10.89 -20.70 -10.83
C ALA A 63 -10.49 -20.11 -12.19
N ILE A 64 -9.41 -20.62 -12.81
CA ILE A 64 -8.98 -20.21 -14.16
C ILE A 64 -10.09 -20.46 -15.19
N GLU A 65 -10.73 -21.64 -15.17
CA GLU A 65 -11.84 -21.97 -16.07
C GLU A 65 -12.99 -20.95 -15.95
N MET A 66 -13.40 -20.66 -14.71
CA MET A 66 -14.50 -19.73 -14.47
C MET A 66 -14.14 -18.28 -14.79
N TYR A 67 -12.91 -17.83 -14.54
CA TYR A 67 -12.46 -16.50 -14.95
C TYR A 67 -12.46 -16.34 -16.48
N LYS A 68 -11.96 -17.34 -17.23
CA LYS A 68 -12.02 -17.33 -18.70
C LYS A 68 -13.45 -17.23 -19.20
N LYS A 69 -14.34 -18.05 -18.63
CA LYS A 69 -15.76 -18.00 -18.96
C LYS A 69 -16.39 -16.66 -18.61
N SER A 70 -16.01 -16.05 -17.48
CA SER A 70 -16.48 -14.72 -17.10
C SER A 70 -16.07 -13.67 -18.14
N ILE A 71 -14.83 -13.75 -18.65
CA ILE A 71 -14.33 -12.85 -19.71
C ILE A 71 -15.07 -13.07 -21.03
N GLU A 72 -15.41 -14.31 -21.38
CA GLU A 72 -16.20 -14.62 -22.57
C GLU A 72 -17.62 -14.03 -22.51
N LEU A 73 -18.25 -14.09 -21.33
CA LEU A 73 -19.61 -13.58 -21.12
C LEU A 73 -19.68 -12.06 -21.02
N THR A 74 -18.69 -11.44 -20.37
CA THR A 74 -18.61 -9.98 -20.15
C THR A 74 -17.18 -9.49 -20.39
N PRO A 75 -16.76 -9.31 -21.65
CA PRO A 75 -15.40 -8.85 -21.99
C PRO A 75 -15.07 -7.43 -21.53
N GLU A 76 -16.07 -6.67 -21.08
CA GLU A 76 -15.98 -5.32 -20.54
C GLU A 76 -15.77 -5.27 -19.01
N ASP A 77 -15.93 -6.39 -18.30
CA ASP A 77 -15.62 -6.48 -16.87
C ASP A 77 -14.10 -6.61 -16.66
N THR A 78 -13.46 -5.45 -16.50
CA THR A 78 -12.01 -5.29 -16.37
C THR A 78 -11.40 -6.04 -15.20
N ARG A 79 -12.16 -6.23 -14.12
CA ARG A 79 -11.75 -6.94 -12.90
C ARG A 79 -11.30 -8.36 -13.19
N GLN A 80 -11.96 -9.03 -14.13
CA GLN A 80 -11.69 -10.44 -14.44
C GLN A 80 -10.31 -10.64 -15.04
N TYR A 81 -9.80 -9.66 -15.79
CA TYR A 81 -8.45 -9.70 -16.36
C TYR A 81 -7.39 -9.56 -15.27
N TYR A 82 -7.60 -8.67 -14.30
CA TYR A 82 -6.72 -8.54 -13.14
C TYR A 82 -6.62 -9.85 -12.36
N TYR A 83 -7.76 -10.44 -11.97
CA TYR A 83 -7.77 -11.67 -11.17
C TYR A 83 -7.20 -12.88 -11.91
N LEU A 84 -7.52 -13.04 -13.20
CA LEU A 84 -6.96 -14.13 -14.00
C LEU A 84 -5.44 -13.96 -14.20
N GLY A 85 -4.98 -12.75 -14.48
CA GLY A 85 -3.57 -12.46 -14.65
C GLY A 85 -2.78 -12.73 -13.36
N ARG A 86 -3.29 -12.28 -12.21
CA ARG A 86 -2.72 -12.59 -10.90
C ARG A 86 -2.63 -14.09 -10.65
N LEU A 87 -3.71 -14.83 -10.91
CA LEU A 87 -3.73 -16.29 -10.74
C LEU A 87 -2.71 -16.99 -11.64
N TYR A 88 -2.49 -16.50 -12.86
CA TYR A 88 -1.43 -17.02 -13.72
C TYR A 88 -0.03 -16.75 -13.16
N ILE A 89 0.23 -15.60 -12.55
CA ILE A 89 1.50 -15.34 -11.86
C ILE A 89 1.72 -16.33 -10.71
N GLU A 90 0.69 -16.56 -9.87
CA GLU A 90 0.75 -17.52 -8.75
C GLU A 90 1.01 -18.97 -9.22
N GLU A 91 0.67 -19.27 -10.48
CA GLU A 91 0.91 -20.56 -11.15
C GLU A 91 2.22 -20.57 -11.96
N ASN A 92 3.06 -19.54 -11.86
CA ASN A 92 4.28 -19.34 -12.65
C ASN A 92 4.07 -19.30 -14.17
N LYS A 93 2.87 -18.94 -14.63
CA LYS A 93 2.50 -18.81 -16.05
C LYS A 93 2.67 -17.37 -16.54
N GLN A 94 3.93 -16.93 -16.58
CA GLN A 94 4.27 -15.52 -16.86
C GLN A 94 3.76 -15.04 -18.22
N VAL A 95 3.83 -15.88 -19.26
CA VAL A 95 3.45 -15.51 -20.63
C VAL A 95 1.95 -15.27 -20.72
N GLU A 96 1.16 -16.19 -20.17
CA GLU A 96 -0.29 -16.07 -20.11
C GLU A 96 -0.72 -14.88 -19.24
N ALA A 97 -0.05 -14.66 -18.11
CA ALA A 97 -0.30 -13.50 -17.25
C ALA A 97 -0.08 -12.19 -18.02
N MET A 98 1.07 -12.03 -18.69
CA MET A 98 1.36 -10.84 -19.49
C MET A 98 0.32 -10.62 -20.59
N SER A 99 -0.07 -11.67 -21.31
CA SER A 99 -1.09 -11.58 -22.35
C SER A 99 -2.45 -11.11 -21.80
N ILE A 100 -2.88 -11.66 -20.67
CA ILE A 100 -4.13 -11.27 -20.01
C ILE A 100 -4.06 -9.83 -19.48
N PHE A 101 -2.95 -9.44 -18.86
CA PHE A 101 -2.76 -8.07 -18.37
C PHE A 101 -2.74 -7.05 -19.52
N SER A 102 -2.07 -7.33 -20.63
CA SER A 102 -2.12 -6.45 -21.81
C SER A 102 -3.54 -6.28 -22.34
N THR A 103 -4.32 -7.37 -22.37
CA THR A 103 -5.73 -7.31 -22.76
C THR A 103 -6.55 -6.51 -21.74
N GLY A 104 -6.33 -6.70 -20.45
CA GLY A 104 -6.96 -5.96 -19.37
C GLY A 104 -6.70 -4.45 -19.46
N ILE A 105 -5.44 -4.04 -19.68
CA ILE A 105 -5.07 -2.63 -19.88
C ILE A 105 -5.82 -2.03 -21.07
N TYR A 106 -5.87 -2.76 -22.20
CA TYR A 106 -6.62 -2.30 -23.38
C TYR A 106 -8.11 -2.11 -23.06
N LYS A 107 -8.74 -3.09 -22.38
CA LYS A 107 -10.15 -3.01 -21.97
C LYS A 107 -10.43 -1.87 -21.00
N CYS A 108 -9.57 -1.67 -20.00
CA CYS A 108 -9.67 -0.53 -19.08
C CYS A 108 -9.61 0.79 -19.86
N LYS A 109 -8.64 0.96 -20.75
CA LYS A 109 -8.48 2.19 -21.55
C LYS A 109 -9.68 2.45 -22.45
N GLU A 110 -10.23 1.43 -23.11
CA GLU A 110 -11.44 1.59 -23.94
C GLU A 110 -12.66 1.99 -23.10
N LYS A 111 -12.86 1.35 -21.94
CA LYS A 111 -13.97 1.67 -21.03
C LYS A 111 -13.85 3.10 -20.49
N LEU A 112 -12.66 3.51 -20.06
CA LEU A 112 -12.38 4.85 -19.54
C LEU A 112 -12.54 5.97 -20.59
N LYS A 113 -12.36 5.67 -21.88
CA LYS A 113 -12.66 6.63 -22.97
C LYS A 113 -14.15 6.94 -23.06
N VAL A 114 -15.00 5.95 -22.81
CA VAL A 114 -16.46 6.10 -22.86
C VAL A 114 -16.95 6.80 -21.59
N LYS A 115 -16.52 6.30 -20.43
CA LYS A 115 -16.90 6.85 -19.14
C LYS A 115 -15.77 6.63 -18.12
N PRO A 116 -15.16 7.70 -17.60
CA PRO A 116 -14.30 7.59 -16.44
C PRO A 116 -15.08 7.05 -15.24
N ASP A 117 -14.54 6.02 -14.61
CA ASP A 117 -15.09 5.42 -13.40
C ASP A 117 -13.96 4.95 -12.48
N ILE A 118 -14.21 5.02 -11.18
CA ILE A 118 -13.20 4.75 -10.16
C ILE A 118 -12.74 3.29 -10.18
N ASP A 119 -13.67 2.35 -10.31
CA ASP A 119 -13.39 0.91 -10.27
C ASP A 119 -12.44 0.51 -11.41
N THR A 120 -12.64 1.05 -12.61
CA THR A 120 -11.80 0.76 -13.77
C THR A 120 -10.41 1.40 -13.66
N TYR A 121 -10.29 2.58 -13.03
CA TYR A 121 -8.97 3.13 -12.69
C TYR A 121 -8.25 2.27 -11.64
N ILE A 122 -8.97 1.79 -10.63
CA ILE A 122 -8.42 0.87 -9.61
C ILE A 122 -7.95 -0.44 -10.27
N ASP A 123 -8.75 -1.05 -11.15
CA ASP A 123 -8.37 -2.25 -11.89
C ASP A 123 -7.11 -2.02 -12.74
N LEU A 124 -7.05 -0.88 -13.45
CA LEU A 124 -5.90 -0.52 -14.26
C LEU A 124 -4.64 -0.32 -13.40
N ALA A 125 -4.76 0.36 -12.26
CA ALA A 125 -3.66 0.54 -11.31
C ALA A 125 -3.17 -0.79 -10.76
N LYS A 126 -4.09 -1.68 -10.36
CA LYS A 126 -3.77 -3.05 -9.91
C LYS A 126 -3.00 -3.82 -11.00
N ILE A 127 -3.37 -3.71 -12.27
CA ILE A 127 -2.62 -4.36 -13.36
C ILE A 127 -1.22 -3.76 -13.52
N HIS A 128 -1.08 -2.43 -13.46
CA HIS A 128 0.23 -1.76 -13.50
C HIS A 128 1.13 -2.19 -12.34
N ALA A 129 0.59 -2.25 -11.12
CA ALA A 129 1.28 -2.71 -9.91
C ALA A 129 1.84 -4.13 -10.09
N PHE A 130 1.02 -5.05 -10.60
CA PHE A 130 1.44 -6.45 -10.85
C PHE A 130 2.49 -6.59 -11.95
N GLN A 131 2.62 -5.59 -12.82
CA GLN A 131 3.69 -5.51 -13.83
C GLN A 131 4.93 -4.77 -13.32
N ASN A 132 5.02 -4.45 -12.02
CA ASN A 132 6.04 -3.60 -11.40
C ASN A 132 6.13 -2.20 -12.04
N GLN A 133 5.03 -1.70 -12.59
CA GLN A 133 4.92 -0.35 -13.16
C GLN A 133 4.32 0.59 -12.11
N HIS A 134 5.05 0.75 -10.99
CA HIS A 134 4.57 1.46 -9.81
C HIS A 134 4.25 2.94 -10.10
N GLU A 135 5.05 3.63 -10.92
CA GLU A 135 4.80 5.02 -11.30
C GLU A 135 3.49 5.18 -12.10
N GLU A 136 3.24 4.28 -13.05
CA GLU A 136 1.99 4.27 -13.81
C GLU A 136 0.78 3.92 -12.93
N SER A 137 0.97 3.03 -11.94
CA SER A 137 -0.04 2.72 -10.91
C SER A 137 -0.39 3.99 -10.12
N VAL A 138 0.61 4.71 -9.59
CA VAL A 138 0.42 5.98 -8.86
C VAL A 138 -0.32 7.02 -9.71
N LEU A 139 0.12 7.24 -10.96
CA LEU A 139 -0.53 8.18 -11.88
C LEU A 139 -1.99 7.81 -12.16
N THR A 140 -2.29 6.50 -12.20
CA THR A 140 -3.64 6.00 -12.42
C THR A 140 -4.52 6.15 -11.16
N LEU A 141 -3.97 5.89 -9.98
CA LEU A 141 -4.66 6.10 -8.70
C LEU A 141 -4.99 7.56 -8.45
N PHE A 142 -4.13 8.50 -8.88
CA PHE A 142 -4.47 9.93 -8.84
C PHE A 142 -5.68 10.28 -9.73
N LYS A 143 -5.90 9.55 -10.84
CA LYS A 143 -7.12 9.73 -11.66
C LYS A 143 -8.35 9.17 -10.94
N ALA A 144 -8.22 8.07 -10.20
CA ALA A 144 -9.28 7.54 -9.35
C ALA A 144 -9.67 8.54 -8.24
N LEU A 145 -8.69 9.12 -7.53
CA LEU A 145 -8.95 10.12 -6.48
C LEU A 145 -9.62 11.40 -7.00
N ARG A 146 -9.36 11.81 -8.25
CA ARG A 146 -10.08 12.95 -8.86
C ARG A 146 -11.59 12.68 -9.02
N LEU A 147 -12.01 11.42 -9.04
CA LEU A 147 -13.43 11.04 -9.10
C LEU A 147 -14.03 10.89 -7.70
N ASP A 148 -13.25 10.41 -6.74
CA ASP A 148 -13.66 10.25 -5.35
C ASP A 148 -12.47 10.45 -4.40
N GLU A 149 -12.38 11.63 -3.81
CA GLU A 149 -11.36 11.98 -2.82
C GLU A 149 -11.62 11.30 -1.45
N GLY A 150 -12.77 10.65 -1.26
CA GLY A 150 -13.12 9.92 -0.04
C GLY A 150 -12.80 8.43 -0.09
N ASN A 151 -12.21 7.93 -1.19
CA ASN A 151 -11.97 6.51 -1.37
C ASN A 151 -10.72 6.03 -0.59
N TYR A 152 -10.93 5.44 0.58
CA TYR A 152 -9.83 4.94 1.41
C TYR A 152 -8.98 3.85 0.72
N GLU A 153 -9.60 2.99 -0.12
CA GLU A 153 -8.89 1.91 -0.83
C GLU A 153 -7.84 2.49 -1.79
N THR A 154 -8.17 3.60 -2.46
CA THR A 154 -7.25 4.29 -3.38
C THR A 154 -6.06 4.88 -2.62
N TYR A 155 -6.27 5.46 -1.43
CA TYR A 155 -5.16 5.91 -0.57
C TYR A 155 -4.32 4.74 -0.05
N ARG A 156 -4.93 3.63 0.38
CA ARG A 156 -4.24 2.40 0.80
C ARG A 156 -3.36 1.86 -0.33
N MET A 157 -3.85 1.85 -1.57
CA MET A 157 -3.06 1.46 -2.72
C MET A 157 -1.90 2.43 -2.98
N LEU A 158 -2.12 3.74 -2.92
CA LEU A 158 -1.03 4.72 -3.06
C LEU A 158 0.06 4.52 -2.00
N THR A 159 -0.33 4.22 -0.76
CA THR A 159 0.61 3.89 0.32
C THR A 159 1.53 2.72 -0.07
N GLU A 160 0.97 1.65 -0.62
CA GLU A 160 1.70 0.47 -1.09
C GLU A 160 2.62 0.81 -2.27
N GLU A 161 2.12 1.53 -3.27
CA GLU A 161 2.93 1.92 -4.43
C GLU A 161 4.10 2.84 -4.05
N TYR A 162 3.86 3.83 -3.18
CA TYR A 162 4.93 4.68 -2.67
C TYR A 162 5.95 3.91 -1.85
N PHE A 163 5.53 2.90 -1.08
CA PHE A 163 6.46 2.02 -0.39
C PHE A 163 7.35 1.25 -1.36
N ASN A 164 6.78 0.70 -2.44
CA ASN A 164 7.53 -0.01 -3.48
C ASN A 164 8.49 0.90 -4.27
N LEU A 165 8.16 2.18 -4.41
CA LEU A 165 9.04 3.21 -4.97
C LEU A 165 10.11 3.72 -3.98
N ALA A 166 10.17 3.17 -2.77
CA ALA A 166 11.01 3.65 -1.66
C ALA A 166 10.74 5.11 -1.23
N LEU A 167 9.56 5.65 -1.58
CA LEU A 167 9.05 6.95 -1.19
C LEU A 167 8.30 6.84 0.14
N TYR A 168 9.06 6.53 1.21
CA TYR A 168 8.48 6.14 2.50
C TYR A 168 7.72 7.27 3.20
N ARG A 169 8.10 8.54 2.98
CA ARG A 169 7.41 9.70 3.56
C ARG A 169 6.04 9.90 2.93
N GLU A 170 5.98 9.84 1.61
CA GLU A 170 4.75 9.91 0.81
C GLU A 170 3.84 8.75 1.15
N SER A 171 4.40 7.54 1.29
CA SER A 171 3.68 6.35 1.76
C SER A 171 2.99 6.60 3.11
N ILE A 172 3.69 7.16 4.10
CA ILE A 172 3.12 7.51 5.41
C ILE A 172 1.98 8.54 5.28
N ILE A 173 2.17 9.59 4.47
CA ILE A 173 1.16 10.65 4.27
C ILE A 173 -0.13 10.06 3.70
N GLU A 174 -0.04 9.22 2.67
CA GLU A 174 -1.23 8.58 2.09
C GLU A 174 -1.84 7.54 3.05
N ALA A 175 -1.02 6.86 3.87
CA ALA A 175 -1.51 5.91 4.85
C ALA A 175 -2.34 6.60 5.94
N GLU A 176 -1.90 7.77 6.41
CA GLU A 176 -2.65 8.57 7.37
C GLU A 176 -4.02 8.99 6.82
N LYS A 177 -4.11 9.33 5.52
CA LYS A 177 -5.40 9.61 4.86
C LYS A 177 -6.28 8.37 4.80
N ALA A 178 -5.73 7.21 4.40
CA ALA A 178 -6.46 5.94 4.35
C ALA A 178 -7.02 5.57 5.74
N ILE A 179 -6.19 5.63 6.79
CA ILE A 179 -6.55 5.31 8.18
C ILE A 179 -7.61 6.29 8.72
N LYS A 180 -7.50 7.58 8.38
CA LYS A 180 -8.49 8.59 8.78
C LYS A 180 -9.87 8.31 8.18
N LEU A 181 -9.92 7.79 6.95
CA LEU A 181 -11.15 7.43 6.26
C LEU A 181 -11.69 6.06 6.71
N ASN A 182 -10.80 5.10 7.00
CA ASN A 182 -11.15 3.78 7.50
C ASN A 182 -10.06 3.22 8.42
N ASP A 183 -10.36 3.21 9.73
CA ASP A 183 -9.45 2.72 10.77
C ASP A 183 -9.46 1.20 10.95
N LYS A 184 -10.22 0.47 10.12
CA LYS A 184 -10.29 -1.01 10.13
C LYS A 184 -9.44 -1.66 9.06
N ASP A 185 -8.77 -0.88 8.23
CA ASP A 185 -7.91 -1.38 7.18
C ASP A 185 -6.50 -1.69 7.73
N HIS A 186 -6.21 -2.97 7.93
CA HIS A 186 -4.93 -3.40 8.49
C HIS A 186 -3.74 -3.16 7.55
N GLU A 187 -3.96 -3.04 6.23
CA GLU A 187 -2.90 -2.87 5.24
C GLU A 187 -2.36 -1.44 5.26
N ALA A 188 -3.22 -0.43 5.46
CA ALA A 188 -2.78 0.94 5.66
C ALA A 188 -1.87 1.06 6.90
N PHE A 189 -2.20 0.37 8.01
CA PHE A 189 -1.31 0.31 9.18
C PHE A 189 -0.02 -0.48 8.89
N LEU A 190 -0.11 -1.59 8.15
CA LEU A 190 1.05 -2.40 7.78
C LEU A 190 2.07 -1.56 7.01
N TYR A 191 1.64 -0.93 5.92
CA TYR A 191 2.56 -0.17 5.08
C TYR A 191 3.05 1.12 5.74
N ALA A 192 2.25 1.79 6.56
CA ALA A 192 2.76 2.88 7.41
C ALA A 192 3.87 2.38 8.36
N GLY A 193 3.67 1.24 9.02
CA GLY A 193 4.68 0.64 9.89
C GLY A 193 5.94 0.23 9.14
N LEU A 194 5.81 -0.35 7.94
CA LEU A 194 6.92 -0.72 7.08
C LEU A 194 7.70 0.52 6.62
N SER A 195 7.01 1.60 6.24
CA SER A 195 7.61 2.88 5.87
C SER A 195 8.35 3.53 7.04
N TYR A 196 7.77 3.56 8.24
CA TYR A 196 8.49 4.02 9.44
C TYR A 196 9.71 3.14 9.76
N HIS A 197 9.60 1.82 9.58
CA HIS A 197 10.73 0.91 9.78
C HIS A 197 11.87 1.20 8.79
N LYS A 198 11.55 1.45 7.51
CA LYS A 198 12.53 1.83 6.50
C LYS A 198 13.19 3.18 6.76
N LEU A 199 12.49 4.09 7.43
CA LEU A 199 13.04 5.37 7.92
C LEU A 199 13.76 5.24 9.28
N ASN A 200 13.92 4.02 9.81
CA ASN A 200 14.55 3.75 11.10
C ASN A 200 13.82 4.39 12.31
N ILE A 201 12.55 4.76 12.16
CA ILE A 201 11.70 5.35 13.22
C ILE A 201 10.97 4.20 13.94
N MET A 202 11.73 3.43 14.73
CA MET A 202 11.30 2.14 15.28
C MET A 202 10.05 2.20 16.17
N THR A 203 9.88 3.25 16.98
CA THR A 203 8.73 3.40 17.89
C THR A 203 7.43 3.51 17.09
N ARG A 204 7.41 4.33 16.03
CA ARG A 204 6.24 4.44 15.17
C ARG A 204 6.01 3.15 14.39
N ALA A 205 7.07 2.51 13.88
CA ALA A 205 6.94 1.23 13.21
C ALA A 205 6.22 0.19 14.10
N LEU A 206 6.68 0.04 15.36
CA LEU A 206 6.07 -0.85 16.34
C LEU A 206 4.61 -0.48 16.67
N GLU A 207 4.29 0.81 16.80
CA GLU A 207 2.92 1.29 17.04
C GLU A 207 1.99 0.83 15.92
N PHE A 208 2.36 1.10 14.66
CA PHE A 208 1.54 0.79 13.49
C PHE A 208 1.47 -0.72 13.21
N PHE A 209 2.57 -1.46 13.39
CA PHE A 209 2.57 -2.92 13.33
C PHE A 209 1.64 -3.53 14.38
N SER A 210 1.62 -3.00 15.61
CA SER A 210 0.71 -3.48 16.66
C SER A 210 -0.75 -3.28 16.27
N LYS A 211 -1.10 -2.13 15.66
CA LYS A 211 -2.45 -1.86 15.14
C LYS A 211 -2.83 -2.81 13.99
N SER A 212 -1.91 -3.03 13.04
CA SER A 212 -2.13 -3.98 11.94
C SER A 212 -2.35 -5.41 12.46
N LEU A 213 -1.52 -5.89 13.40
CA LEU A 213 -1.65 -7.20 14.03
C LEU A 213 -2.93 -7.35 14.86
N ALA A 214 -3.42 -6.27 15.47
CA ALA A 214 -4.69 -6.28 16.20
C ALA A 214 -5.90 -6.46 15.26
N LEU A 215 -5.87 -5.84 14.08
CA LEU A 215 -6.91 -5.94 13.06
C LEU A 215 -6.85 -7.27 12.29
N ASN A 216 -5.63 -7.76 12.00
CA ASN A 216 -5.39 -9.03 11.35
C ASN A 216 -4.24 -9.79 12.02
N PRO A 217 -4.53 -10.71 12.95
CA PRO A 217 -3.49 -11.50 13.63
C PRO A 217 -2.76 -12.51 12.74
N ALA A 218 -3.30 -12.84 11.57
CA ALA A 218 -2.75 -13.85 10.66
C ALA A 218 -1.62 -13.27 9.78
N GLN A 219 -0.60 -12.68 10.41
CA GLN A 219 0.57 -12.07 9.75
C GLN A 219 1.86 -12.50 10.47
N PRO A 220 2.30 -13.77 10.33
CA PRO A 220 3.42 -14.31 11.09
C PRO A 220 4.76 -13.64 10.79
N GLU A 221 5.00 -13.23 9.54
CA GLU A 221 6.20 -12.51 9.12
C GLU A 221 6.27 -11.14 9.79
N LEU A 222 5.14 -10.42 9.81
CA LEU A 222 5.02 -9.13 10.50
C LEU A 222 5.27 -9.27 11.99
N LYS A 223 4.69 -10.30 12.63
CA LYS A 223 4.90 -10.58 14.05
C LYS A 223 6.38 -10.83 14.35
N SER A 224 7.05 -11.66 13.54
CA SER A 224 8.49 -11.91 13.70
C SER A 224 9.33 -10.64 13.54
N LEU A 225 8.98 -9.78 12.58
CA LEU A 225 9.66 -8.49 12.38
C LEU A 225 9.44 -7.55 13.57
N HIS A 226 8.21 -7.47 14.07
CA HIS A 226 7.84 -6.67 15.25
C HIS A 226 8.63 -7.08 16.49
N ASP A 227 8.65 -8.38 16.82
CA ASP A 227 9.39 -8.91 17.97
C ASP A 227 10.90 -8.62 17.86
N LYS A 228 11.46 -8.77 16.66
CA LYS A 228 12.88 -8.45 16.39
C LYS A 228 13.20 -6.98 16.59
N ILE A 229 12.31 -6.06 16.19
CA ILE A 229 12.52 -4.63 16.39
C ILE A 229 12.48 -4.27 17.88
N ILE A 230 11.60 -4.91 18.67
CA ILE A 230 11.59 -4.74 20.13
C ILE A 230 12.93 -5.13 20.74
N GLU A 231 13.48 -6.29 20.37
CA GLU A 231 14.78 -6.76 20.86
C GLU A 231 15.91 -5.78 20.52
N LEU A 232 16.01 -5.38 19.24
CA LEU A 232 17.04 -4.45 18.77
C LEU A 232 16.95 -3.09 19.48
N LYS A 233 15.73 -2.58 19.67
CA LYS A 233 15.52 -1.30 20.36
C LYS A 233 15.88 -1.41 21.84
N SER A 234 15.59 -2.54 22.49
CA SER A 234 16.00 -2.78 23.88
C SER A 234 17.52 -2.80 24.05
N GLN A 235 18.27 -3.24 23.04
CA GLN A 235 19.74 -3.32 23.08
C GLN A 235 20.40 -1.98 22.74
N ASN A 236 19.88 -1.26 21.75
CA ASN A 236 20.57 -0.10 21.15
C ASN A 236 19.98 1.26 21.56
N GLY A 237 18.81 1.28 22.19
CA GLY A 237 18.10 2.53 22.50
C GLY A 237 17.45 3.17 21.26
N PRO A 238 17.08 4.46 21.33
CA PRO A 238 16.47 5.17 20.21
C PRO A 238 17.48 5.44 19.10
N THR A 239 17.01 5.41 17.86
CA THR A 239 17.83 5.79 16.70
C THR A 239 17.97 7.30 16.58
N VAL A 240 18.93 7.75 15.78
CA VAL A 240 19.10 9.18 15.45
C VAL A 240 17.81 9.74 14.81
N GLU A 241 17.21 8.96 13.93
CA GLU A 241 15.99 9.31 13.20
C GLU A 241 14.79 9.43 14.14
N GLU A 242 14.70 8.58 15.17
CA GLU A 242 13.69 8.70 16.21
C GLU A 242 13.85 9.98 17.03
N ILE A 243 15.09 10.33 17.39
CA ILE A 243 15.36 11.56 18.15
C ILE A 243 14.94 12.78 17.33
N ILE A 244 15.31 12.83 16.05
CA ILE A 244 14.91 13.90 15.14
C ILE A 244 13.39 13.97 15.01
N TYR A 245 12.74 12.82 14.78
CA TYR A 245 11.30 12.74 14.56
C TYR A 245 10.48 13.17 15.78
N PHE A 246 10.92 12.81 16.99
CA PHE A 246 10.21 13.12 18.24
C PHE A 246 10.68 14.39 18.93
N SER A 247 11.72 15.06 18.41
CA SER A 247 12.27 16.24 19.07
C SER A 247 11.21 17.33 19.22
N LYS A 248 11.12 17.88 20.43
CA LYS A 248 10.25 19.01 20.76
C LYS A 248 11.03 20.29 21.03
N GLN A 249 12.33 20.29 20.72
CA GLN A 249 13.19 21.42 20.98
C GLN A 249 12.75 22.62 20.13
N THR A 250 12.65 23.77 20.79
CA THR A 250 12.24 25.03 20.17
C THR A 250 13.32 26.10 20.23
N ASP A 251 14.34 25.92 21.07
CA ASP A 251 15.46 26.83 21.15
C ASP A 251 16.20 26.88 19.81
N ARG A 252 16.64 28.07 19.41
CA ARG A 252 17.26 28.31 18.12
C ARG A 252 18.71 28.73 18.30
N HIS A 253 19.59 28.02 17.61
CA HIS A 253 21.01 28.25 17.55
C HIS A 253 21.41 28.58 16.12
N ARG A 254 22.52 29.30 15.97
CA ARG A 254 23.13 29.58 14.67
C ARG A 254 24.51 28.95 14.57
N GLY A 255 24.83 28.51 13.37
CA GLY A 255 26.11 27.92 13.08
C GLY A 255 26.38 27.88 11.59
N THR A 256 27.63 27.53 11.27
CA THR A 256 28.09 27.36 9.90
C THR A 256 28.32 25.87 9.65
N VAL A 257 27.82 25.35 8.54
CA VAL A 257 28.05 23.96 8.12
C VAL A 257 29.54 23.76 7.86
N LYS A 258 30.15 22.86 8.63
CA LYS A 258 31.58 22.55 8.50
C LYS A 258 31.83 21.57 7.36
N TRP A 259 30.99 20.56 7.24
CA TRP A 259 30.94 19.63 6.13
C TRP A 259 29.64 18.85 6.19
N PHE A 260 29.19 18.36 5.03
CA PHE A 260 28.08 17.44 4.88
C PHE A 260 28.40 16.48 3.75
N ASN A 261 28.10 15.20 3.94
CA ASN A 261 28.27 14.18 2.92
C ASN A 261 26.89 13.72 2.46
N ASP A 262 26.57 14.04 1.21
CA ASP A 262 25.30 13.71 0.56
C ASP A 262 25.07 12.20 0.38
N GLU A 263 26.14 11.41 0.27
CA GLU A 263 26.03 9.95 0.05
C GLU A 263 25.50 9.22 1.28
N ASN A 264 25.90 9.66 2.48
CA ASN A 264 25.47 9.07 3.74
C ASN A 264 24.58 9.99 4.58
N GLY A 265 24.29 11.19 4.09
CA GLY A 265 23.36 12.15 4.68
C GLY A 265 23.78 12.64 6.07
N ILE A 266 25.07 12.70 6.37
CA ILE A 266 25.58 13.16 7.67
C ILE A 266 26.59 14.28 7.54
N GLY A 267 26.71 15.09 8.60
CA GLY A 267 27.65 16.20 8.64
C GLY A 267 27.82 16.77 10.04
N TYR A 268 28.48 17.92 10.12
CA TYR A 268 28.65 18.67 11.36
C TYR A 268 28.47 20.18 11.14
N ILE A 269 27.84 20.83 12.12
CA ILE A 269 27.74 22.29 12.21
C ILE A 269 28.66 22.79 13.31
N LYS A 270 29.38 23.87 13.00
CA LYS A 270 30.14 24.65 14.00
C LYS A 270 29.27 25.77 14.53
N LEU A 271 29.05 25.80 15.85
CA LEU A 271 28.27 26.85 16.50
C LEU A 271 29.00 28.20 16.45
N HIS A 272 28.25 29.29 16.25
CA HIS A 272 28.80 30.65 16.25
C HIS A 272 29.25 31.12 17.64
N ASP A 273 28.62 30.62 18.70
CA ASP A 273 28.94 30.96 20.08
C ASP A 273 30.25 30.31 20.61
N GLY A 274 30.99 29.62 19.72
CA GLY A 274 32.23 28.94 20.06
C GLY A 274 32.02 27.60 20.79
N GLY A 275 30.77 27.11 20.87
CA GLY A 275 30.45 25.79 21.39
C GLY A 275 31.06 24.65 20.57
N SER A 276 30.95 23.42 21.09
CA SER A 276 31.40 22.22 20.36
C SER A 276 30.64 22.04 19.04
N GLU A 277 31.11 21.15 18.18
CA GLU A 277 30.42 20.80 16.94
C GLU A 277 29.12 20.04 17.26
N VAL A 278 28.14 20.16 16.37
CA VAL A 278 26.83 19.49 16.49
C VAL A 278 26.66 18.56 15.30
N PHE A 279 26.35 17.30 15.55
CA PHE A 279 26.13 16.31 14.51
C PHE A 279 24.86 16.62 13.71
N VAL A 280 24.89 16.37 12.41
CA VAL A 280 23.78 16.58 11.48
C VAL A 280 23.42 15.29 10.79
N HIS A 281 22.12 15.06 10.62
CA HIS A 281 21.56 14.01 9.79
C HIS A 281 20.54 14.61 8.81
N TYR A 282 20.48 14.10 7.58
CA TYR A 282 19.69 14.69 6.49
C TYR A 282 18.19 14.83 6.84
N LEU A 283 17.63 13.91 7.62
CA LEU A 283 16.22 13.98 8.06
C LEU A 283 15.91 15.19 8.94
N ALA A 284 16.91 15.83 9.53
CA ALA A 284 16.74 17.05 10.33
C ALA A 284 16.60 18.31 9.48
N ILE A 285 16.86 18.25 8.17
CA ILE A 285 16.83 19.40 7.26
C ILE A 285 15.41 19.66 6.77
N ASN A 286 14.88 20.83 7.10
CA ASN A 286 13.57 21.30 6.66
C ASN A 286 13.69 21.95 5.28
N LYS A 287 13.75 21.12 4.24
CA LYS A 287 13.82 21.61 2.86
C LYS A 287 12.97 20.72 1.95
N ASP A 288 12.30 21.36 0.98
CA ASP A 288 11.63 20.66 -0.10
C ASP A 288 12.66 20.04 -1.06
N GLY A 289 12.45 18.78 -1.44
CA GLY A 289 13.34 18.05 -2.34
C GLY A 289 14.56 17.44 -1.64
N TYR A 290 15.72 17.51 -2.28
CA TYR A 290 16.93 16.83 -1.80
C TYR A 290 17.49 17.50 -0.53
N GLN A 291 17.58 16.72 0.55
CA GLN A 291 17.98 17.18 1.88
C GLN A 291 19.51 17.24 2.00
N SER A 292 20.10 18.33 1.48
CA SER A 292 21.55 18.57 1.42
C SER A 292 21.93 19.93 2.00
N LEU A 293 23.18 20.03 2.47
CA LEU A 293 23.84 21.23 2.98
C LEU A 293 25.20 21.38 2.32
N TYR A 294 25.65 22.60 2.10
CA TYR A 294 26.99 22.89 1.59
C TYR A 294 27.92 23.42 2.68
N GLU A 295 29.20 23.12 2.57
CA GLU A 295 30.21 23.70 3.46
C GLU A 295 30.17 25.24 3.38
N GLY A 296 30.13 25.89 4.54
CA GLY A 296 29.98 27.34 4.64
C GLY A 296 28.54 27.83 4.70
N ASP A 297 27.52 26.97 4.49
CA ASP A 297 26.13 27.36 4.64
C ASP A 297 25.86 27.86 6.07
N GLU A 298 25.15 28.98 6.15
CA GLU A 298 24.64 29.52 7.39
C GLU A 298 23.30 28.87 7.71
N VAL A 299 23.18 28.32 8.92
CA VAL A 299 22.00 27.54 9.31
C VAL A 299 21.49 27.95 10.67
N GLU A 300 20.18 27.82 10.84
CA GLU A 300 19.50 27.94 12.12
C GLU A 300 18.82 26.61 12.49
N PHE A 301 18.98 26.17 13.74
CA PHE A 301 18.54 24.84 14.16
C PHE A 301 18.31 24.76 15.66
N SER A 302 17.66 23.69 16.10
CA SER A 302 17.54 23.33 17.52
C SER A 302 18.51 22.19 17.85
N ILE A 303 18.90 22.05 19.12
CA ILE A 303 19.82 20.99 19.56
C ILE A 303 19.09 20.00 20.47
N ASP A 304 19.20 18.72 20.15
CA ASP A 304 18.78 17.61 21.01
C ASP A 304 19.98 16.73 21.39
N THR A 305 19.73 15.69 22.19
CA THR A 305 20.79 14.77 22.66
C THR A 305 20.52 13.34 22.22
N ALA A 306 21.53 12.72 21.61
CA ALA A 306 21.58 11.31 21.26
C ALA A 306 22.64 10.58 22.11
N PRO A 307 22.63 9.24 22.16
CA PRO A 307 23.72 8.46 22.78
C PRO A 307 25.11 8.81 22.24
N THR A 308 25.18 9.26 20.98
CA THR A 308 26.41 9.67 20.30
C THR A 308 26.83 11.13 20.53
N GLY A 309 26.01 11.93 21.23
CA GLY A 309 26.28 13.34 21.51
C GLY A 309 25.17 14.28 21.06
N ARG A 310 25.50 15.57 20.91
CA ARG A 310 24.55 16.61 20.51
C ARG A 310 24.22 16.48 19.03
N ILE A 311 22.92 16.54 18.72
CA ILE A 311 22.40 16.44 17.36
C ILE A 311 21.58 17.68 17.01
N ALA A 312 21.73 18.15 15.78
CA ALA A 312 20.92 19.22 15.23
C ALA A 312 19.58 18.65 14.74
N VAL A 313 18.50 19.34 15.07
CA VAL A 313 17.13 19.03 14.68
C VAL A 313 16.48 20.29 14.12
N ARG A 314 15.54 20.14 13.18
CA ARG A 314 14.77 21.25 12.58
C ARG A 314 15.69 22.33 11.98
N ILE A 315 16.58 21.91 11.10
CA ILE A 315 17.59 22.75 10.47
C ILE A 315 16.96 23.51 9.30
N ASP A 316 17.11 24.83 9.30
CA ASP A 316 16.72 25.72 8.22
C ASP A 316 17.98 26.45 7.70
N VAL A 317 18.15 26.48 6.38
CA VAL A 317 19.25 27.23 5.74
C VAL A 317 18.86 28.70 5.61
N LEU A 318 19.76 29.61 5.97
CA LEU A 318 19.52 31.06 6.06
C LEU A 318 19.73 31.83 4.76
#